data_AF-A0A1Q9PAL4-F1
#
_entry.id   AF-A0A1Q9PAL4-F1
#
_cell.length_a   1.000
_cell.length_b   1.000
_cell.length_c   1.000
_cell.angle_alpha   90.00
_cell.angle_beta   90.00
_cell.angle_gamma   90.00
#
_symmetry.space_group_name_H-M   'P 1'
#
loop_
_entity.id
_entity.type
_entity.pdbx_description
1 polymer ?
#
loop_
_entity_poly.entity_id
_entity_poly.type
_entity_poly.pdbx_seq_one_letter_code
_entity_poly.pdbx_strand_id
1 'polypeptide(L)' 'MPTNVTPEFDRQRIIYEETEDLAQRIIELEKLLSLAPRHKGAERMKGDYRKKLAVLKAQVEKKREQDRA' A
#
# COMPACT_ATOMS: atom_id res chain seq x y z
N MET A 1 -7.75 -8.00 -18.44
CA MET A 1 -8.58 -6.78 -18.52
C MET A 1 -7.85 -5.68 -17.79
N PRO A 2 -7.83 -4.44 -18.31
CA PRO A 2 -7.40 -3.30 -17.52
C PRO A 2 -8.29 -3.23 -16.26
N THR A 3 -7.67 -3.09 -15.10
CA THR A 3 -8.41 -2.90 -13.85
C THR A 3 -8.99 -1.50 -13.89
N ASN A 4 -10.29 -1.37 -14.16
CA ASN A 4 -10.97 -0.08 -14.01
C ASN A 4 -10.94 0.31 -12.53
N VAL A 5 -10.15 1.32 -12.20
CA VAL A 5 -10.03 1.89 -10.86
C VAL A 5 -10.73 3.25 -10.81
N THR A 6 -11.15 3.67 -9.62
CA THR A 6 -11.73 5.00 -9.44
C THR A 6 -10.64 6.07 -9.54
N PRO A 7 -10.97 7.32 -9.91
CA PRO A 7 -10.03 8.43 -9.87
C PRO A 7 -9.42 8.64 -8.47
N GLU A 8 -10.18 8.34 -7.41
CA GLU A 8 -9.70 8.41 -6.03
C GLU A 8 -8.61 7.37 -5.75
N PHE A 9 -8.80 6.13 -6.22
CA PHE A 9 -7.79 5.09 -6.11
C PHE A 9 -6.52 5.48 -6.88
N ASP A 10 -6.66 6.04 -8.08
CA ASP A 10 -5.51 6.42 -8.90
C ASP A 10 -4.70 7.56 -8.25
N ARG A 11 -5.38 8.60 -7.76
CA ARG A 11 -4.73 9.68 -6.98
C ARG A 11 -4.03 9.14 -5.74
N GLN A 12 -4.69 8.25 -5.00
CA GLN A 12 -4.10 7.66 -3.80
C GLN A 12 -2.91 6.76 -4.13
N ARG A 13 -2.89 6.13 -5.32
CA ARG A 13 -1.75 5.34 -5.80
C ARG A 13 -0.53 6.23 -6.00
N ILE A 14 -0.71 7.38 -6.64
CA ILE A 14 0.37 8.37 -6.85
C ILE A 14 0.93 8.82 -5.50
N ILE A 15 0.05 9.21 -4.55
CA ILE A 15 0.47 9.60 -3.19
C ILE A 15 1.31 8.49 -2.53
N TYR A 16 0.83 7.24 -2.56
CA TYR A 16 1.56 6.10 -2.03
C TYR A 16 2.93 5.88 -2.72
N GLU A 17 3.00 6.07 -4.05
CA GLU A 17 4.23 5.86 -4.82
C GLU A 17 5.28 6.94 -4.53
N GLU A 18 4.86 8.19 -4.39
CA GLU A 18 5.69 9.37 -4.12
C GLU A 18 6.08 9.52 -2.63
N THR A 19 5.38 8.86 -1.70
CA THR A 19 5.69 8.96 -0.27
C THR A 19 7.01 8.24 0.06
N GLU A 20 8.03 8.99 0.47
CA GLU A 20 9.36 8.45 0.81
C GLU A 20 9.44 7.91 2.25
N ASP A 21 8.73 8.53 3.19
CA ASP A 21 8.73 8.07 4.59
C ASP A 21 8.04 6.71 4.73
N LEU A 22 8.73 5.75 5.36
CA LEU A 22 8.24 4.37 5.46
C LEU A 22 6.95 4.27 6.29
N ALA A 23 6.83 5.03 7.38
CA ALA A 23 5.65 4.99 8.23
C ALA A 23 4.44 5.61 7.52
N GLN A 24 4.62 6.75 6.86
CA GLN A 24 3.60 7.39 6.05
C GLN A 24 3.22 6.52 4.85
N ARG A 25 4.19 5.86 4.21
CA ARG A 25 3.93 4.97 3.06
C ARG A 25 3.05 3.78 3.45
N ILE A 26 3.13 3.29 4.69
CA ILE A 26 2.20 2.28 5.23
C ILE A 26 0.79 2.84 5.31
N ILE A 27 0.62 4.04 5.89
CA ILE A 27 -0.68 4.71 6.04
C ILE A 27 -1.34 4.93 4.66
N GLU A 28 -0.57 5.45 3.69
CA GLU A 28 -1.10 5.72 2.34
C GLU A 28 -1.43 4.42 1.59
N LEU A 29 -0.68 3.33 1.84
CA LEU A 29 -0.99 2.02 1.26
C LEU A 29 -2.26 1.38 1.86
N GLU A 30 -2.50 1.57 3.16
CA GLU A 30 -3.74 1.13 3.80
C GLU A 30 -4.95 1.90 3.26
N LYS A 31 -4.79 3.21 3.06
CA LYS A 31 -5.81 4.07 2.42
C LYS A 31 -6.03 3.69 0.95
N LEU A 32 -4.98 3.35 0.21
CA LEU A 32 -5.11 2.85 -1.16
C LEU A 32 -5.94 1.55 -1.21
N LEU A 33 -5.66 0.62 -0.29
CA LEU A 33 -6.37 -0.64 -0.18
C LEU A 33 -7.85 -0.46 0.21
N SER A 34 -8.21 0.58 0.98
CA SER A 34 -9.60 0.88 1.32
C SER A 34 -10.40 1.41 0.12
N LEU A 35 -9.73 2.13 -0.79
CA LEU A 35 -10.30 2.63 -2.05
C LEU A 35 -10.35 1.57 -3.17
N ALA A 36 -9.77 0.39 -2.95
CA ALA A 36 -9.57 -0.60 -4.00
C ALA A 36 -10.90 -1.24 -4.48
N PRO A 37 -11.13 -1.38 -5.81
CA PRO A 37 -12.39 -1.86 -6.37
C PRO A 37 -12.83 -3.23 -5.84
N ARG A 38 -14.13 -3.45 -5.64
CA ARG A 38 -14.67 -4.66 -5.00
C ARG A 38 -14.93 -5.83 -5.96
N HIS A 39 -14.64 -5.69 -7.24
CA HIS A 39 -14.89 -6.72 -8.25
C HIS A 39 -13.70 -7.69 -8.40
N LYS A 40 -13.97 -8.90 -8.94
CA LYS A 40 -12.98 -9.97 -9.15
C LYS A 40 -11.72 -9.52 -9.90
N GLY A 41 -11.86 -8.60 -10.86
CA GLY A 41 -10.73 -8.04 -11.61
C GLY A 41 -9.66 -7.33 -10.75
N ALA A 42 -9.99 -6.91 -9.52
CA ALA A 42 -9.07 -6.21 -8.63
C ALA A 42 -8.45 -7.11 -7.55
N GLU A 43 -8.82 -8.39 -7.46
CA GLU A 43 -8.33 -9.27 -6.38
C GLU A 43 -6.82 -9.50 -6.42
N ARG A 44 -6.26 -9.73 -7.62
CA ARG A 44 -4.81 -9.90 -7.78
C ARG A 44 -4.05 -8.65 -7.35
N MET A 45 -4.50 -7.48 -7.82
CA MET A 45 -3.94 -6.18 -7.45
C MET A 45 -3.98 -5.95 -5.92
N LYS A 46 -5.13 -6.24 -5.27
CA LYS A 46 -5.23 -6.16 -3.80
C LYS A 46 -4.26 -7.10 -3.10
N GLY A 47 -4.10 -8.31 -3.63
CA GLY A 47 -3.13 -9.30 -3.12
C GLY A 47 -1.70 -8.75 -3.17
N ASP A 48 -1.30 -8.15 -4.28
CA ASP A 48 0.03 -7.58 -4.45
C ASP A 48 0.27 -6.40 -3.50
N TYR A 49 -0.71 -5.51 -3.34
CA TYR A 49 -0.62 -4.42 -2.37
C TYR A 49 -0.58 -4.90 -0.92
N ARG A 50 -1.33 -5.95 -0.55
CA ARG A 50 -1.26 -6.55 0.79
C ARG A 50 0.12 -7.17 1.08
N LYS A 51 0.73 -7.83 0.09
CA LYS A 51 2.11 -8.33 0.21
C LYS A 51 3.10 -7.18 0.45
N LYS A 52 2.98 -6.09 -0.32
CA LYS A 52 3.81 -4.88 -0.11
C LYS A 52 3.61 -4.29 1.29
N LEU A 53 2.37 -4.22 1.79
CA LEU A 53 2.06 -3.73 3.12
C LEU A 53 2.74 -4.57 4.22
N ALA A 54 2.69 -5.89 4.10
CA ALA A 54 3.36 -6.78 5.04
C ALA A 54 4.88 -6.56 5.06
N VAL A 55 5.50 -6.40 3.89
CA VAL A 55 6.94 -6.11 3.77
C VAL A 55 7.29 -4.76 4.42
N LEU A 56 6.52 -3.69 4.15
CA LEU A 56 6.76 -2.37 4.74
C LEU A 56 6.66 -2.40 6.27
N LYS A 57 5.63 -3.05 6.83
CA LYS A 57 5.48 -3.21 8.29
C LYS A 57 6.67 -3.95 8.89
N ALA A 58 7.12 -5.03 8.26
CA ALA A 58 8.30 -5.77 8.72
C ALA A 58 9.59 -4.93 8.68
N GLN A 59 9.76 -4.07 7.68
CA GLN A 59 10.92 -3.16 7.59
C GLN A 59 10.92 -2.13 8.72
N VAL A 60 9.77 -1.54 9.04
CA VAL A 60 9.64 -0.58 10.16
C VAL A 60 9.95 -1.25 11.49
N GLU A 61 9.39 -2.44 11.75
CA GLU A 61 9.67 -3.17 12.99
C GLU A 61 11.14 -3.57 13.10
N LYS A 62 11.76 -4.03 12.01
CA LYS A 62 13.19 -4.35 11.99
C LYS A 62 14.06 -3.12 12.28
N LYS A 63 13.74 -1.97 11.66
CA LYS A 63 14.46 -0.71 11.91
C LYS A 63 14.33 -0.30 13.38
N ARG A 64 13.12 -0.38 13.94
CA ARG A 64 12.85 -0.09 15.35
C ARG A 64 13.61 -1.01 16.31
N GLU A 65 13.75 -2.29 15.97
CA GLU A 65 14.55 -3.24 16.75
C GLU A 65 16.04 -2.89 16.71
N GLN A 66 16.55 -2.51 15.53
CA GLN A 66 17.93 -2.06 15.36
C GLN A 66 18.23 -0.75 16.10
N ASP A 67 17.30 0.22 16.11
CA ASP A 67 17.46 1.49 16.83
C ASP A 67 17.43 1.32 18.37
N ARG A 68 16.96 0.16 18.86
CA ARG A 68 16.85 -0.14 20.31
C ARG A 68 18.04 -0.96 20.84
N ALA A 69 18.84 -1.56 19.97
CA ALA A 69 19.98 -2.40 20.30
C ALA A 69 21.26 -1.58 20.41
#